data_AF-A0A3P7HY04-F1
#
_entry.id   AF-A0A3P7HY04-F1
#
_cell.length_a   1.000
_cell.length_b   1.000
_cell.length_c   1.000
_cell.angle_alpha   90.00
_cell.angle_beta   90.00
_cell.angle_gamma   90.00
#
_symmetry.space_group_name_H-M   'P 1'
#
loop_
_entity.id
_entity.type
_entity.pdbx_description
1 polymer ?
#
loop_
_entity_poly.entity_id
_entity_poly.type
_entity_poly.pdbx_seq_one_letter_code
_entity_poly.pdbx_strand_id
1 'polypeptide(L)'
;MFLFKGQEDLHLDERIMQLLHICNLMLSDSASNSWPPYTARHYAVTPLGTRSGLIQWVGGATPMFHIYRKWQLRQAQIKHSLERKSGVPATTAALDIDRPTDLFQKKMRDIRRIFEKCTNSVIRVLDICELWMRAGSCDTWWRVVCRYARSTAVMSMIGAILGLGDRHLDNVLVNLDHGDIVHIDYNICFDKGRHLRVPETVPFRLTQNILYALGPTQVEGVFRESCSHVLSTLREGREVLLTVLDAFVYDPLVDWTVSDHLTASSAAVGVAVTLAVYGTDSRAVEAKPVAREMFSVRIRENTALWTKNL
;
A
#
# COMPACT_ATOMS: atom_id res chain seq x y z
N MET A 1 -7.83 -20.58 4.60
CA MET A 1 -6.83 -20.92 3.57
C MET A 1 -5.57 -20.14 3.89
N PHE A 2 -4.40 -20.76 3.75
CA PHE A 2 -3.10 -20.13 4.02
C PHE A 2 -2.21 -20.26 2.78
N LEU A 3 -1.37 -19.26 2.56
CA LEU A 3 -0.29 -19.23 1.57
C LEU A 3 1.01 -19.57 2.29
N PHE A 4 1.72 -20.59 1.82
CA PHE A 4 3.07 -20.88 2.27
C PHE A 4 4.06 -20.04 1.47
N LYS A 5 4.86 -19.22 2.16
CA LYS A 5 5.94 -18.41 1.57
C LYS A 5 7.27 -18.98 2.03
N GLY A 6 8.12 -19.35 1.07
CA GLY A 6 9.46 -19.85 1.32
C GLY A 6 10.51 -18.87 0.82
N GLN A 7 11.71 -18.95 1.40
CA GLN A 7 12.85 -18.05 1.15
C GLN A 7 12.61 -16.58 1.53
N GLU A 8 11.65 -16.33 2.41
CA GLU A 8 11.32 -14.98 2.89
C GLU A 8 11.15 -14.98 4.41
N ASP A 9 11.63 -13.92 5.03
CA ASP A 9 11.48 -13.69 6.47
C ASP A 9 10.15 -12.96 6.72
N LEU A 10 9.26 -13.59 7.50
CA LEU A 10 7.92 -13.06 7.79
C LEU A 10 7.80 -12.43 9.19
N HIS A 11 8.88 -12.37 9.97
CA HIS A 11 8.82 -11.79 11.33
C HIS A 11 8.42 -10.32 11.30
N LEU A 12 8.90 -9.56 10.31
CA LEU A 12 8.50 -8.16 10.14
C LEU A 12 6.98 -8.04 9.88
N ASP A 13 6.45 -8.81 8.93
CA ASP A 13 5.02 -8.83 8.64
C ASP A 13 4.20 -9.21 9.88
N GLU A 14 4.61 -10.22 10.65
CA GLU A 14 3.94 -10.61 11.91
C GLU A 14 3.87 -9.43 12.90
N ARG A 15 4.99 -8.73 13.12
CA ARG A 15 5.04 -7.57 14.04
C ARG A 15 4.18 -6.42 13.55
N ILE A 16 4.15 -6.16 12.25
CA ILE A 16 3.24 -5.16 11.68
C ILE A 16 1.78 -5.57 11.87
N MET A 17 1.42 -6.84 11.70
CA MET A 17 0.05 -7.32 11.97
C MET A 17 -0.35 -7.13 13.44
N GLN A 18 0.57 -7.37 14.39
CA GLN A 18 0.35 -7.09 15.81
C GLN A 18 0.14 -5.59 16.08
N LEU A 19 0.93 -4.73 15.46
CA LEU A 19 0.76 -3.27 15.57
C LEU A 19 -0.60 -2.82 15.03
N LEU A 20 -1.02 -3.33 13.86
CA LEU A 20 -2.34 -3.04 13.30
C LEU A 20 -3.47 -3.51 14.22
N HIS A 21 -3.29 -4.65 14.90
CA HIS A 21 -4.24 -5.12 15.91
C HIS A 21 -4.35 -4.14 17.08
N ILE A 22 -3.23 -3.66 17.62
CA ILE A 22 -3.22 -2.66 18.70
C ILE A 22 -3.88 -1.34 18.26
N CYS A 23 -3.57 -0.86 17.05
CA CYS A 23 -4.23 0.32 16.48
C CYS A 23 -5.74 0.14 16.40
N ASN A 24 -6.24 -1.05 16.05
CA ASN A 24 -7.67 -1.34 16.02
C ASN A 24 -8.31 -1.29 17.41
N LEU A 25 -7.63 -1.80 18.44
CA LEU A 25 -8.12 -1.72 19.81
C LEU A 25 -8.29 -0.25 20.24
N MET A 26 -7.29 0.58 19.96
CA MET A 26 -7.33 2.03 20.24
C MET A 26 -8.47 2.74 19.48
N LEU A 27 -8.66 2.41 18.19
CA LEU A 27 -9.70 3.00 17.36
C LEU A 27 -11.11 2.52 17.74
N SER A 28 -11.24 1.31 18.29
CA SER A 28 -12.54 0.76 18.70
C SER A 28 -13.08 1.42 19.97
N ASP A 29 -12.19 1.83 20.88
CA ASP A 29 -12.56 2.44 22.15
C ASP A 29 -13.09 3.87 21.95
N SER A 30 -12.47 4.65 21.04
CA SER A 30 -12.87 6.04 20.76
C SER A 30 -14.13 6.18 19.91
N ALA A 31 -14.55 5.12 19.20
CA ALA A 31 -15.60 5.21 18.17
C ALA A 31 -16.55 4.01 18.13
N SER A 32 -16.91 3.45 19.30
CA SER A 32 -17.73 2.25 19.45
C SER A 32 -19.08 2.28 18.72
N ASN A 33 -19.69 3.46 18.54
CA ASN A 33 -20.96 3.64 17.82
C ASN A 33 -20.82 4.17 16.38
N SER A 34 -19.59 4.28 15.86
CA SER A 34 -19.38 4.78 14.51
C SER A 34 -19.68 3.71 13.45
N TRP A 35 -20.46 4.09 12.44
CA TRP A 35 -20.69 3.26 11.26
C TRP A 35 -20.22 3.96 9.99
N PRO A 36 -19.54 3.25 9.07
CA PRO A 36 -18.72 2.05 9.28
C PRO A 36 -17.67 2.16 10.42
N PRO A 37 -17.21 1.04 11.00
CA PRO A 37 -16.21 1.08 12.07
C PRO A 37 -14.83 1.54 11.57
N TYR A 38 -14.03 2.11 12.48
CA TYR A 38 -12.61 2.41 12.23
C TYR A 38 -11.75 1.17 12.44
N THR A 39 -11.51 0.42 11.36
CA THR A 39 -10.71 -0.80 11.42
C THR A 39 -9.71 -0.89 10.27
N ALA A 40 -8.44 -1.07 10.62
CA ALA A 40 -7.36 -1.53 9.74
C ALA A 40 -7.49 -3.04 9.54
N ARG A 41 -7.81 -3.46 8.32
CA ARG A 41 -7.83 -4.89 7.97
C ARG A 41 -6.41 -5.44 8.05
N HIS A 42 -6.24 -6.48 8.85
CA HIS A 42 -5.00 -7.24 9.02
C HIS A 42 -5.30 -8.73 8.85
N TYR A 43 -4.26 -9.52 8.58
CA TYR A 43 -4.34 -10.96 8.33
C TYR A 43 -3.36 -11.69 9.25
N ALA A 44 -3.61 -12.97 9.53
CA ALA A 44 -2.70 -13.75 10.35
C ALA A 44 -1.43 -14.09 9.56
N VAL A 45 -0.27 -13.91 10.20
CA VAL A 45 1.05 -14.32 9.70
C VAL A 45 1.68 -15.21 10.76
N THR A 46 2.23 -16.34 10.36
CA THR A 46 2.87 -17.30 11.26
C THR A 46 4.24 -17.67 10.69
N PRO A 47 5.33 -17.03 11.14
CA PRO A 47 6.67 -17.46 10.78
C PRO A 47 6.92 -18.87 11.33
N LEU A 48 7.43 -19.76 10.48
CA LEU A 48 7.81 -21.14 10.85
C LEU A 48 9.33 -21.26 11.05
N GLY A 49 10.10 -20.28 10.59
CA GLY A 49 11.53 -20.15 10.76
C GLY A 49 12.01 -18.82 10.16
N THR A 50 13.32 -18.64 10.03
CA THR A 50 13.92 -17.39 9.52
C THR A 50 13.69 -17.13 8.03
N ARG A 51 13.24 -18.14 7.27
CA ARG A 51 13.07 -18.06 5.81
C ARG A 51 11.80 -18.73 5.30
N SER A 52 10.84 -18.99 6.18
CA SER A 52 9.58 -19.60 5.78
C SER A 52 8.47 -19.25 6.76
N GLY A 53 7.25 -19.20 6.23
CA GLY A 53 6.07 -19.10 7.07
C GLY A 53 4.76 -19.15 6.30
N LEU A 54 3.68 -18.96 7.04
CA LEU A 54 2.31 -19.03 6.54
C LEU A 54 1.66 -17.66 6.63
N ILE A 55 0.98 -17.27 5.56
CA ILE A 55 0.20 -16.03 5.48
C ILE A 55 -1.26 -16.40 5.25
N GLN A 56 -2.17 -15.85 6.03
CA GLN A 56 -3.60 -16.06 5.83
C GLN A 56 -4.03 -15.46 4.48
N TRP A 57 -4.72 -16.27 3.68
CA TRP A 57 -5.32 -15.77 2.47
C TRP A 57 -6.56 -14.93 2.77
N VAL A 58 -6.59 -13.71 2.26
CA VAL A 58 -7.74 -12.81 2.39
C VAL A 58 -8.75 -13.12 1.29
N GLY A 59 -9.87 -13.74 1.66
CA GLY A 59 -10.96 -14.06 0.73
C GLY A 59 -11.67 -12.80 0.20
N GLY A 60 -12.05 -12.81 -1.08
CA GLY A 60 -12.85 -11.73 -1.70
C GLY A 60 -12.09 -10.44 -2.03
N ALA A 61 -10.83 -10.31 -1.59
CA ALA A 61 -10.00 -9.16 -1.88
C ALA A 61 -9.41 -9.26 -3.30
N THR A 62 -9.65 -8.25 -4.14
CA THR A 62 -9.14 -8.18 -5.52
C THR A 62 -8.06 -7.11 -5.61
N PRO A 63 -6.85 -7.40 -6.13
CA PRO A 63 -5.84 -6.38 -6.36
C PRO A 63 -6.36 -5.31 -7.32
N MET A 64 -6.11 -4.02 -7.02
CA MET A 64 -6.54 -2.92 -7.88
C MET A 64 -6.00 -3.05 -9.30
N PHE A 65 -4.80 -3.63 -9.47
CA PHE A 65 -4.22 -3.87 -10.79
C PHE A 65 -5.09 -4.80 -11.65
N HIS A 66 -5.75 -5.77 -11.05
CA HIS A 66 -6.65 -6.68 -11.76
C HIS A 66 -7.85 -5.92 -12.34
N ILE A 67 -8.40 -4.96 -11.59
CA ILE A 67 -9.50 -4.09 -12.07
C ILE A 67 -9.03 -3.29 -13.29
N TYR A 68 -7.85 -2.68 -13.20
CA TYR A 68 -7.24 -1.94 -14.31
C TYR A 68 -6.97 -2.81 -15.54
N ARG A 69 -6.40 -4.00 -15.35
CA ARG A 69 -6.10 -4.95 -16.44
C ARG A 69 -7.36 -5.41 -17.14
N LYS A 70 -8.45 -5.69 -16.41
CA LYS A 70 -9.76 -6.04 -16.99
C LYS A 70 -10.30 -4.91 -17.86
N TRP A 71 -10.17 -3.66 -17.41
CA TRP A 71 -10.56 -2.50 -18.21
C TRP A 71 -9.73 -2.38 -19.49
N GLN A 72 -8.41 -2.51 -19.40
CA GLN A 72 -7.53 -2.46 -20.59
C GLN A 72 -7.91 -3.53 -21.63
N LEU A 73 -8.17 -4.76 -21.19
CA LEU A 73 -8.59 -5.85 -22.08
C LEU A 73 -9.92 -5.53 -22.77
N ARG A 74 -10.90 -4.97 -22.05
CA ARG A 74 -12.18 -4.54 -22.64
C ARG A 74 -11.99 -3.44 -23.68
N GLN A 75 -11.15 -2.45 -23.41
CA GLN A 75 -10.86 -1.37 -24.38
C GLN A 75 -10.20 -1.91 -25.66
N ALA A 76 -9.25 -2.83 -25.52
CA ALA A 76 -8.61 -3.47 -26.67
C ALA A 76 -9.62 -4.26 -27.52
N GLN A 77 -10.54 -4.98 -26.88
CA GLN A 77 -11.62 -5.72 -27.57
C GLN A 77 -12.58 -4.79 -28.32
N ILE A 78 -12.97 -3.67 -27.71
CA ILE A 78 -13.83 -2.66 -28.35
C ILE A 78 -13.14 -2.08 -29.59
N LYS A 79 -11.87 -1.70 -29.45
CA LYS A 79 -11.06 -1.16 -30.56
C LYS A 79 -10.97 -2.16 -31.72
N HIS A 80 -10.63 -3.41 -31.43
CA HIS A 80 -10.56 -4.47 -32.44
C HIS A 80 -11.93 -4.74 -33.10
N SER A 81 -13.04 -4.59 -32.36
CA SER A 81 -14.38 -4.72 -32.93
C SER A 81 -14.76 -3.56 -33.83
N LEU A 82 -14.29 -2.35 -33.55
CA LEU A 82 -14.52 -1.16 -34.37
C LEU A 82 -13.68 -1.22 -35.66
N GLU A 83 -12.41 -1.65 -35.56
CA GLU A 83 -11.50 -1.83 -36.71
C GLU A 83 -12.00 -2.92 -37.68
N ARG A 84 -12.59 -4.00 -37.16
CA ARG A 84 -13.27 -5.02 -37.98
C ARG A 84 -14.51 -4.48 -38.72
N LYS A 85 -15.21 -3.50 -38.14
CA LYS A 85 -16.39 -2.88 -38.78
C LYS A 85 -16.03 -1.80 -39.81
N SER A 86 -14.84 -1.20 -39.71
CA SER A 86 -14.36 -0.18 -40.65
C SER A 86 -13.57 -0.73 -41.85
N GLY A 87 -13.45 -2.06 -41.98
CA GLY A 87 -12.81 -2.70 -43.14
C GLY A 87 -11.28 -2.56 -43.20
N VAL A 88 -10.64 -2.12 -42.12
CA VAL A 88 -9.18 -2.03 -42.04
C VAL A 88 -8.62 -3.44 -41.78
N PRO A 89 -7.61 -3.93 -42.54
CA PRO A 89 -7.03 -5.24 -42.30
C PRO A 89 -6.47 -5.30 -40.88
N ALA A 90 -6.90 -6.30 -40.10
CA ALA A 90 -6.37 -6.54 -38.77
C ALA A 90 -4.88 -6.87 -38.89
N THR A 91 -4.02 -5.89 -38.64
CA THR A 91 -2.62 -6.20 -38.34
C THR A 91 -2.63 -7.09 -37.11
N THR A 92 -2.03 -8.26 -37.23
CA THR A 92 -1.72 -9.17 -36.12
C THR A 92 -0.63 -8.56 -35.23
N ALA A 93 -0.84 -7.33 -34.77
CA ALA A 93 -0.15 -6.83 -33.61
C ALA A 93 -0.74 -7.64 -32.46
N ALA A 94 0.05 -8.56 -31.90
CA ALA A 94 -0.17 -9.05 -30.55
C ALA A 94 -0.58 -7.86 -29.68
N LEU A 95 -1.46 -8.07 -28.70
CA LEU A 95 -1.89 -7.04 -27.76
C LEU A 95 -0.65 -6.40 -27.10
N ASP A 96 -0.07 -5.40 -27.75
CA ASP A 96 1.03 -4.56 -27.28
C ASP A 96 0.37 -3.63 -26.26
N ILE A 97 0.00 -4.22 -25.13
CA ILE A 97 -0.29 -3.50 -23.92
C ILE A 97 1.08 -2.97 -23.50
N ASP A 98 1.39 -1.75 -23.92
CA ASP A 98 2.62 -1.05 -23.54
C ASP A 98 2.83 -1.25 -22.04
N ARG A 99 3.94 -1.90 -21.68
CA ARG A 99 4.25 -2.07 -20.26
C ARG A 99 4.48 -0.68 -19.67
N PRO A 100 4.16 -0.44 -18.39
CA PRO A 100 4.43 0.85 -17.75
C PRO A 100 5.87 1.32 -17.99
N THR A 101 6.83 0.38 -18.02
CA THR A 101 8.24 0.62 -18.30
C THR A 101 8.50 1.21 -19.69
N ASP A 102 7.80 0.74 -20.71
CA ASP A 102 7.99 1.17 -22.11
C ASP A 102 7.42 2.57 -22.35
N LEU A 103 6.32 2.91 -21.67
CA LEU A 103 5.73 4.25 -21.62
C LEU A 103 6.65 5.28 -20.95
N PHE A 104 7.30 4.89 -19.85
CA PHE A 104 8.18 5.77 -19.08
C PHE A 104 9.55 6.01 -19.75
N GLN A 105 10.17 4.97 -20.32
CA GLN A 105 11.50 5.08 -20.92
C GLN A 105 11.53 5.94 -22.21
N LYS A 106 10.44 5.96 -22.98
CA LYS A 106 10.42 6.61 -24.31
C LYS A 106 10.33 8.15 -24.28
N LYS A 107 10.05 8.79 -23.14
CA LYS A 107 9.65 10.21 -23.07
C LYS A 107 10.14 11.02 -21.86
N MET A 108 11.30 10.73 -21.29
CA MET A 108 11.86 11.44 -20.11
C MET A 108 11.97 12.99 -20.17
N ARG A 109 11.68 13.64 -21.30
CA ARG A 109 11.76 15.10 -21.44
C ARG A 109 10.53 15.87 -20.91
N ASP A 110 9.34 15.24 -20.82
CA ASP A 110 8.11 15.89 -20.33
C ASP A 110 7.26 14.97 -19.44
N ILE A 111 7.78 14.57 -18.27
CA ILE A 111 7.09 13.65 -17.34
C ILE A 111 5.66 14.14 -17.02
N ARG A 112 5.48 15.46 -16.82
CA ARG A 112 4.17 16.06 -16.56
C ARG A 112 3.18 15.87 -17.72
N ARG A 113 3.64 16.05 -18.97
CA ARG A 113 2.80 15.88 -20.15
C ARG A 113 2.42 14.42 -20.38
N ILE A 114 3.33 13.48 -20.08
CA ILE A 114 3.03 12.04 -20.11
C ILE A 114 2.00 11.71 -19.04
N PHE A 115 2.23 12.21 -17.81
CA PHE A 115 1.31 12.01 -16.70
C PHE A 115 -0.10 12.51 -17.04
N GLU A 116 -0.23 13.73 -17.56
CA GLU A 116 -1.51 14.29 -18.00
C GLU A 116 -2.15 13.46 -19.12
N LYS A 117 -1.37 13.01 -20.12
CA LYS A 117 -1.87 12.14 -21.19
C LYS A 117 -2.37 10.80 -20.68
N CYS A 118 -1.58 10.12 -19.85
CA CYS A 118 -1.93 8.84 -19.26
C CYS A 118 -3.17 8.97 -18.35
N THR A 119 -3.19 9.99 -17.50
CA THR A 119 -4.31 10.28 -16.59
C THR A 119 -5.60 10.54 -17.37
N ASN A 120 -5.54 11.29 -18.47
CA ASN A 120 -6.72 11.55 -19.30
C ASN A 120 -7.16 10.34 -20.14
N SER A 121 -6.25 9.39 -20.42
CA SER A 121 -6.57 8.18 -21.18
C SER A 121 -7.30 7.11 -20.34
N VAL A 122 -7.16 7.15 -19.02
CA VAL A 122 -7.81 6.20 -18.11
C VAL A 122 -9.14 6.77 -17.64
N ILE A 123 -10.17 5.92 -17.58
CA ILE A 123 -11.46 6.34 -17.05
C ILE A 123 -11.33 6.61 -15.54
N ARG A 124 -11.65 7.85 -15.15
CA ARG A 124 -11.49 8.34 -13.77
C ARG A 124 -12.38 7.64 -12.75
N VAL A 125 -13.44 7.00 -13.22
CA VAL A 125 -14.49 6.38 -12.41
C VAL A 125 -14.38 4.85 -12.37
N LEU A 126 -13.22 4.28 -12.74
CA LEU A 126 -13.08 2.83 -12.87
C LEU A 126 -13.48 2.09 -11.57
N ASP A 127 -12.91 2.50 -10.45
CA ASP A 127 -13.11 1.85 -9.16
C ASP A 127 -14.54 2.06 -8.65
N ILE A 128 -15.09 3.28 -8.74
CA ILE A 128 -16.47 3.57 -8.32
C ILE A 128 -17.52 2.86 -9.18
N CYS A 129 -17.25 2.68 -10.48
CA CYS A 129 -18.12 1.91 -11.37
C CYS A 129 -18.12 0.42 -11.00
N GLU A 130 -16.97 -0.17 -10.66
CA GLU A 130 -16.92 -1.57 -10.22
C GLU A 130 -17.66 -1.75 -8.88
N LEU A 131 -17.49 -0.83 -7.92
CA LEU A 131 -18.24 -0.83 -6.67
C LEU A 131 -19.76 -0.72 -6.90
N TRP A 132 -20.19 0.16 -7.81
CA TRP A 132 -21.61 0.30 -8.17
C TRP A 132 -22.17 -0.98 -8.81
N MET A 133 -21.45 -1.55 -9.78
CA MET A 133 -21.88 -2.77 -10.48
C MET A 133 -22.02 -3.96 -9.52
N ARG A 134 -21.25 -4.01 -8.43
CA ARG A 134 -21.33 -5.07 -7.41
C ARG A 134 -22.39 -4.83 -6.34
N ALA A 135 -22.65 -3.59 -5.97
CA ALA A 135 -23.57 -3.26 -4.88
C ALA A 135 -25.03 -3.62 -5.18
N GLY A 136 -25.46 -3.58 -6.44
CA GLY A 136 -26.82 -3.95 -6.87
C GLY A 136 -27.96 -3.00 -6.43
N SER A 137 -27.77 -2.22 -5.36
CA SER A 137 -28.72 -1.22 -4.86
C SER A 137 -28.01 0.07 -4.42
N CYS A 138 -28.75 1.19 -4.42
CA CYS A 138 -28.22 2.51 -4.06
C CYS A 138 -27.81 2.59 -2.56
N ASP A 139 -28.61 2.03 -1.66
CA ASP A 139 -28.28 1.99 -0.22
C ASP A 139 -27.01 1.17 0.04
N THR A 140 -26.91 -0.02 -0.56
CA THR A 140 -25.72 -0.87 -0.41
C THR A 140 -24.48 -0.18 -0.98
N TRP A 141 -24.62 0.47 -2.14
CA TRP A 141 -23.54 1.22 -2.75
C TRP A 141 -23.03 2.34 -1.85
N TRP A 142 -23.94 3.13 -1.27
CA TRP A 142 -23.55 4.21 -0.36
C TRP A 142 -22.79 3.67 0.85
N ARG A 143 -23.25 2.57 1.45
CA ARG A 143 -22.56 1.93 2.58
C ARG A 143 -21.15 1.43 2.19
N VAL A 144 -21.01 0.82 1.02
CA VAL A 144 -19.74 0.34 0.48
C VAL A 144 -18.77 1.50 0.22
N VAL A 145 -19.25 2.60 -0.36
CA VAL A 145 -18.43 3.81 -0.59
C VAL A 145 -17.98 4.46 0.72
N CYS A 146 -18.88 4.61 1.70
CA CYS A 146 -18.50 5.12 3.02
C CYS A 146 -17.46 4.21 3.71
N ARG A 147 -17.62 2.89 3.59
CA ARG A 147 -16.68 1.91 4.14
C ARG A 147 -15.32 1.99 3.45
N TYR A 148 -15.31 2.10 2.12
CA TYR A 148 -14.12 2.31 1.33
C TYR A 148 -13.39 3.58 1.74
N ALA A 149 -14.10 4.71 1.84
CA ALA A 149 -13.51 5.98 2.24
C ALA A 149 -12.86 5.91 3.63
N ARG A 150 -13.56 5.31 4.62
CA ARG A 150 -13.03 5.16 5.98
C ARG A 150 -11.87 4.18 6.05
N SER A 151 -11.98 3.02 5.41
CA SER A 151 -10.91 2.01 5.38
C SER A 151 -9.64 2.56 4.70
N THR A 152 -9.80 3.30 3.60
CA THR A 152 -8.69 3.99 2.92
C THR A 152 -8.04 5.01 3.84
N ALA A 153 -8.83 5.82 4.56
CA ALA A 153 -8.31 6.82 5.49
C ALA A 153 -7.50 6.18 6.62
N VAL A 154 -8.03 5.13 7.26
CA VAL A 154 -7.36 4.40 8.35
C VAL A 154 -6.02 3.84 7.87
N MET A 155 -6.01 3.08 6.77
CA MET A 155 -4.78 2.48 6.24
C MET A 155 -3.78 3.52 5.74
N SER A 156 -4.25 4.65 5.18
CA SER A 156 -3.38 5.73 4.71
C SER A 156 -2.69 6.46 5.86
N MET A 157 -3.41 6.77 6.94
CA MET A 157 -2.84 7.45 8.11
C MET A 157 -1.87 6.53 8.86
N ILE A 158 -2.23 5.27 9.09
CA ILE A 158 -1.34 4.29 9.73
C ILE A 158 -0.11 4.04 8.85
N GLY A 159 -0.29 3.88 7.54
CA GLY A 159 0.81 3.71 6.59
C GLY A 159 1.76 4.90 6.57
N ALA A 160 1.23 6.14 6.62
CA ALA A 160 2.04 7.35 6.68
C ALA A 160 2.85 7.46 7.98
N ILE A 161 2.27 7.05 9.12
CA ILE A 161 2.95 7.00 10.42
C ILE A 161 4.06 5.96 10.42
N LEU A 162 3.82 4.79 9.81
CA LEU A 162 4.81 3.72 9.68
C LEU A 162 5.88 3.97 8.61
N GLY A 163 5.68 4.95 7.71
CA GLY A 163 6.54 5.13 6.54
C GLY A 163 6.44 3.96 5.56
N LEU A 164 5.24 3.43 5.35
CA LEU A 164 4.96 2.33 4.42
C LEU A 164 5.11 2.80 2.96
N GLY A 165 6.06 2.20 2.24
CA GLY A 165 6.33 2.44 0.82
C GLY A 165 5.86 1.30 -0.08
N ASP A 166 6.17 1.38 -1.37
CA ASP A 166 5.89 0.36 -2.40
C ASP A 166 4.41 -0.01 -2.49
N ARG A 167 3.54 1.01 -2.41
CA ARG A 167 2.09 0.85 -2.48
C ARG A 167 1.62 0.75 -3.93
N HIS A 168 2.17 -0.15 -4.74
CA HIS A 168 1.69 -0.39 -6.10
C HIS A 168 0.32 -1.07 -6.14
N LEU A 169 -0.28 -1.17 -7.33
CA LEU A 169 -1.67 -1.63 -7.49
C LEU A 169 -1.89 -3.12 -7.19
N ASP A 170 -0.82 -3.92 -7.03
CA ASP A 170 -0.94 -5.32 -6.59
C ASP A 170 -0.88 -5.43 -5.05
N ASN A 171 -0.21 -4.48 -4.38
CA ASN A 171 -0.12 -4.42 -2.91
C ASN A 171 -1.33 -3.76 -2.25
N VAL A 172 -2.21 -3.13 -3.04
CA VAL A 172 -3.48 -2.56 -2.58
C VAL A 172 -4.62 -3.41 -3.12
N LEU A 173 -5.30 -4.11 -2.22
CA LEU A 173 -6.43 -4.97 -2.52
C LEU A 173 -7.71 -4.31 -2.03
N VAL A 174 -8.78 -4.49 -2.80
CA VAL A 174 -10.11 -3.98 -2.48
C VAL A 174 -11.07 -5.16 -2.43
N ASN A 175 -11.82 -5.28 -1.33
CA ASN A 175 -12.96 -6.17 -1.27
C ASN A 175 -14.15 -5.45 -1.92
N LEU A 176 -14.57 -5.92 -3.10
CA LEU A 176 -15.62 -5.26 -3.88
C LEU A 176 -17.02 -5.45 -3.30
N ASP A 177 -17.23 -6.44 -2.43
CA ASP A 177 -18.53 -6.73 -1.83
C ASP A 177 -18.80 -5.85 -0.60
N HIS A 178 -17.74 -5.50 0.15
CA HIS A 178 -17.85 -4.70 1.37
C HIS A 178 -17.27 -3.28 1.24
N GLY A 179 -16.31 -3.09 0.34
CA GLY A 179 -15.58 -1.83 0.17
C GLY A 179 -14.32 -1.70 1.04
N ASP A 180 -13.95 -2.72 1.82
CA ASP A 180 -12.74 -2.63 2.64
C ASP A 180 -11.46 -2.68 1.80
N ILE A 181 -10.46 -1.88 2.17
CA ILE A 181 -9.10 -1.96 1.61
C ILE A 181 -8.22 -2.82 2.51
N VAL A 182 -7.39 -3.63 1.88
CA VAL A 182 -6.35 -4.43 2.52
C VAL A 182 -5.03 -4.13 1.84
N HIS A 183 -4.02 -3.74 2.62
CA HIS A 183 -2.65 -3.65 2.13
C HIS A 183 -1.93 -4.97 2.42
N ILE A 184 -1.10 -5.42 1.50
CA ILE A 184 -0.21 -6.57 1.67
C ILE A 184 1.24 -6.15 1.45
N ASP A 185 2.16 -7.04 1.80
CA ASP A 185 3.61 -6.89 1.62
C ASP A 185 4.16 -5.67 2.39
N TYR A 186 4.66 -5.89 3.59
CA TYR A 186 5.15 -4.84 4.48
C TYR A 186 6.68 -4.74 4.53
N ASN A 187 7.36 -5.35 3.55
CA ASN A 187 8.81 -5.38 3.45
C ASN A 187 9.45 -3.98 3.36
N ILE A 188 8.75 -3.02 2.75
CA ILE A 188 9.19 -1.62 2.60
C ILE A 188 8.40 -0.75 3.58
N CYS A 189 8.80 -0.77 4.85
CA CYS A 189 8.30 0.13 5.90
C CYS A 189 9.45 0.95 6.51
N PHE A 190 9.12 1.90 7.40
CA PHE A 190 10.06 2.82 8.05
C PHE A 190 10.87 3.69 7.09
N ASP A 191 10.18 4.29 6.11
CA ASP A 191 10.74 5.23 5.12
C ASP A 191 11.86 4.64 4.24
N LYS A 192 12.00 3.29 4.20
CA LYS A 192 12.88 2.58 3.25
C LYS A 192 12.59 2.97 1.78
N GLY A 193 11.35 3.32 1.45
CA GLY A 193 10.94 3.79 0.12
C GLY A 193 11.69 5.06 -0.36
N ARG A 194 12.21 5.89 0.55
CA ARG A 194 13.01 7.08 0.21
C ARG A 194 14.44 6.73 -0.25
N HIS A 195 14.92 5.55 0.10
CA HIS A 195 16.27 5.07 -0.19
C HIS A 195 16.33 4.20 -1.45
N LEU A 196 15.19 3.98 -2.12
CA LEU A 196 15.15 3.28 -3.39
C LEU A 196 15.84 4.09 -4.50
N ARG A 197 16.27 3.40 -5.56
CA ARG A 197 16.88 4.02 -6.76
C ARG A 197 16.04 5.19 -7.31
N VAL A 198 14.72 5.04 -7.25
CA VAL A 198 13.75 6.12 -7.50
C VAL A 198 13.00 6.34 -6.19
N PRO A 199 13.30 7.43 -5.46
CA PRO A 199 12.69 7.68 -4.16
C PRO A 199 11.18 7.87 -4.24
N GLU A 200 10.45 7.22 -3.33
CA GLU A 200 9.05 7.53 -3.10
C GLU A 200 8.90 8.72 -2.16
N THR A 201 8.38 9.84 -2.67
CA THR A 201 8.20 11.08 -1.90
C THR A 201 6.81 11.19 -1.28
N VAL A 202 5.84 10.42 -1.78
CA VAL A 202 4.44 10.46 -1.32
C VAL A 202 4.24 9.62 -0.06
N PRO A 203 3.47 10.10 0.94
CA PRO A 203 3.28 9.38 2.20
C PRO A 203 2.29 8.21 2.09
N PHE A 204 1.38 8.26 1.13
CA PHE A 204 0.42 7.20 0.84
C PHE A 204 -0.14 7.39 -0.58
N ARG A 205 -0.83 6.37 -1.09
CA ARG A 205 -1.40 6.37 -2.43
C ARG A 205 -2.75 7.09 -2.45
N LEU A 206 -2.81 8.27 -3.07
CA LEU A 206 -4.05 8.97 -3.37
C LEU A 206 -4.08 9.38 -4.85
N THR A 207 -4.39 8.40 -5.70
CA THR A 207 -4.46 8.61 -7.15
C THR A 207 -5.85 9.06 -7.57
N GLN A 208 -5.98 9.44 -8.85
CA GLN A 208 -7.25 9.87 -9.42
C GLN A 208 -8.38 8.85 -9.19
N ASN A 209 -8.18 7.56 -9.47
CA ASN A 209 -9.25 6.57 -9.32
C ASN A 209 -9.69 6.41 -7.86
N ILE A 210 -8.74 6.44 -6.91
CA ILE A 210 -9.05 6.41 -5.48
C ILE A 210 -9.87 7.65 -5.10
N LEU A 211 -9.46 8.83 -5.56
CA LEU A 211 -10.15 10.10 -5.30
C LEU A 211 -11.62 10.05 -5.73
N TYR A 212 -11.90 9.57 -6.94
CA TYR A 212 -13.27 9.43 -7.43
C TYR A 212 -14.04 8.29 -6.73
N ALA A 213 -13.35 7.25 -6.24
CA ALA A 213 -13.95 6.15 -5.48
C ALA A 213 -14.42 6.56 -4.07
N LEU A 214 -13.92 7.69 -3.52
CA LEU A 214 -14.41 8.27 -2.26
C LEU A 214 -15.83 8.85 -2.37
N GLY A 215 -16.39 8.93 -3.58
CA GLY A 215 -17.71 9.49 -3.84
C GLY A 215 -17.70 10.98 -4.20
N PRO A 216 -18.87 11.63 -4.20
CA PRO A 216 -19.02 12.99 -4.72
C PRO A 216 -18.26 14.06 -3.93
N THR A 217 -18.10 13.85 -2.61
CA THR A 217 -17.35 14.74 -1.72
C THR A 217 -15.83 14.55 -1.81
N GLN A 218 -15.38 13.48 -2.48
CA GLN A 218 -13.96 13.13 -2.62
C GLN A 218 -13.22 13.16 -1.26
N VAL A 219 -12.10 13.89 -1.17
CA VAL A 219 -11.30 14.03 0.05
C VAL A 219 -11.97 14.87 1.14
N GLU A 220 -12.85 15.81 0.78
CA GLU A 220 -13.42 16.81 1.71
C GLU A 220 -14.62 16.29 2.52
N GLY A 221 -14.88 14.98 2.49
CA GLY A 221 -15.96 14.35 3.27
C GLY A 221 -15.44 13.35 4.30
N VAL A 222 -16.04 12.16 4.29
CA VAL A 222 -15.75 11.04 5.20
C VAL A 222 -14.25 10.74 5.31
N PHE A 223 -13.50 10.91 4.21
CA PHE A 223 -12.06 10.68 4.21
C PHE A 223 -11.31 11.64 5.14
N ARG A 224 -11.46 12.96 4.97
CA ARG A 224 -10.78 13.97 5.81
C ARG A 224 -11.17 13.83 7.29
N GLU A 225 -12.46 13.69 7.58
CA GLU A 225 -12.95 13.49 8.96
C GLU A 225 -12.35 12.22 9.58
N SER A 226 -12.34 11.11 8.83
CA SER A 226 -11.76 9.86 9.30
C SER A 226 -10.25 9.95 9.51
N CYS A 227 -9.53 10.65 8.64
CA CYS A 227 -8.10 10.89 8.82
C CYS A 227 -7.82 11.68 10.11
N SER A 228 -8.58 12.75 10.36
CA SER A 228 -8.44 13.56 11.58
C SER A 228 -8.70 12.75 12.84
N HIS A 229 -9.79 11.96 12.86
CA HIS A 229 -10.13 11.10 14.00
C HIS A 229 -9.05 10.04 14.30
N VAL A 230 -8.57 9.37 13.25
CA VAL A 230 -7.51 8.35 13.36
C VAL A 230 -6.23 8.97 13.93
N LEU A 231 -5.82 10.12 13.41
CA LEU A 231 -4.62 10.81 13.90
C LEU A 231 -4.77 11.28 15.35
N SER A 232 -5.92 11.80 15.76
CA SER A 232 -6.15 12.19 17.16
C SER A 232 -6.01 10.99 18.09
N THR A 233 -6.71 9.90 17.76
CA THR A 233 -6.70 8.67 18.56
C THR A 233 -5.30 8.07 18.69
N LEU A 234 -4.55 7.99 17.58
CA LEU A 234 -3.18 7.46 17.59
C LEU A 234 -2.20 8.37 18.35
N ARG A 235 -2.44 9.70 18.37
CA ARG A 235 -1.63 10.65 19.14
C ARG A 235 -1.90 10.59 20.64
N GLU A 236 -3.15 10.32 21.04
CA GLU A 236 -3.54 10.11 22.42
C GLU A 236 -2.86 8.86 22.99
N GLY A 237 -2.89 7.73 22.27
CA GLY A 237 -2.18 6.51 22.67
C GLY A 237 -0.75 6.37 22.15
N ARG A 238 -0.05 7.49 21.88
CA ARG A 238 1.33 7.46 21.35
C ARG A 238 2.31 6.66 22.21
N GLU A 239 2.12 6.64 23.53
CA GLU A 239 3.02 5.97 24.47
C GLU A 239 2.94 4.45 24.34
N VAL A 240 1.73 3.93 24.12
CA VAL A 240 1.48 2.51 23.84
C VAL A 240 2.16 2.12 22.53
N LEU A 241 1.95 2.91 21.47
CA LEU A 241 2.56 2.66 20.16
C LEU A 241 4.10 2.71 20.22
N LEU A 242 4.68 3.68 20.94
CA LEU A 242 6.13 3.79 21.11
C LEU A 242 6.70 2.61 21.88
N THR A 243 6.01 2.13 22.92
CA THR A 243 6.45 0.98 23.71
C THR A 243 6.47 -0.30 22.88
N VAL A 244 5.47 -0.49 22.03
CA VAL A 244 5.38 -1.64 21.11
C VAL A 244 6.46 -1.57 20.04
N LEU A 245 6.66 -0.40 19.43
CA LEU A 245 7.72 -0.19 18.45
C LEU A 245 9.12 -0.36 19.06
N ASP A 246 9.34 0.11 20.29
CA ASP A 246 10.60 -0.10 21.00
C ASP A 246 10.87 -1.59 21.19
N ALA A 247 9.88 -2.37 21.62
CA ALA A 247 10.02 -3.82 21.72
C ALA A 247 10.38 -4.48 20.38
N PHE A 248 9.85 -3.98 19.25
CA PHE A 248 10.15 -4.51 17.92
C PHE A 248 11.58 -4.22 17.46
N VAL A 249 12.12 -3.05 17.82
CA VAL A 249 13.52 -2.68 17.49
C VAL A 249 14.52 -3.56 18.24
N TYR A 250 14.16 -4.00 19.45
CA TYR A 250 15.00 -4.89 20.27
C TYR A 250 14.78 -6.38 19.98
N ASP A 251 13.84 -6.74 19.09
CA ASP A 251 13.56 -8.13 18.74
C ASP A 251 14.66 -8.71 17.83
N PRO A 252 15.42 -9.74 18.28
CA PRO A 252 16.50 -10.34 17.50
C PRO A 252 16.01 -11.14 16.28
N LEU A 253 14.71 -11.44 16.19
CA LEU A 253 14.14 -12.19 15.08
C LEU A 253 13.79 -11.33 13.87
N VAL A 254 13.85 -10.00 14.00
CA VAL A 254 13.58 -9.07 12.90
C VAL A 254 14.89 -8.72 12.22
N ASP A 255 15.09 -9.22 11.01
CA ASP A 255 16.26 -8.86 10.22
C ASP A 255 16.07 -7.51 9.50
N TRP A 256 16.69 -6.48 10.07
CA TRP A 256 16.70 -5.13 9.50
C TRP A 256 17.64 -4.96 8.30
N THR A 257 18.51 -5.94 8.02
CA THR A 257 19.60 -5.87 7.02
C THR A 257 19.31 -6.52 5.67
N VAL A 258 18.31 -7.41 5.60
CA VAL A 258 18.01 -8.23 4.39
C VAL A 258 17.67 -7.39 3.14
N SER A 259 17.27 -6.13 3.31
CA SER A 259 16.89 -5.24 2.21
C SER A 259 18.05 -4.88 1.26
N ASP A 260 19.31 -4.96 1.70
CA ASP A 260 20.46 -4.64 0.83
C ASP A 260 20.78 -5.76 -0.17
N HIS A 261 20.41 -7.00 0.11
CA HIS A 261 20.72 -8.15 -0.75
C HIS A 261 19.84 -8.26 -2.00
N LEU A 262 18.65 -7.65 -2.00
CA LEU A 262 17.74 -7.65 -3.16
C LEU A 262 18.27 -6.80 -4.34
N THR A 263 19.18 -5.85 -4.08
CA THR A 263 19.87 -5.09 -5.14
C THR A 263 21.12 -5.79 -5.68
N ALA A 264 21.62 -6.82 -4.98
CA ALA A 264 22.89 -7.47 -5.27
C ALA A 264 22.77 -8.86 -5.94
N SER A 265 21.59 -9.24 -6.43
CA SER A 265 21.32 -10.55 -7.08
C SER A 265 21.97 -10.74 -8.48
N SER A 266 23.08 -10.05 -8.75
CA SER A 266 23.95 -10.25 -9.93
C SER A 266 25.32 -10.85 -9.58
N ALA A 267 25.70 -10.93 -8.29
CA ALA A 267 27.04 -11.36 -7.89
C ALA A 267 27.00 -12.50 -6.85
N ALA A 268 26.37 -13.62 -7.20
CA ALA A 268 26.21 -14.78 -6.31
C ALA A 268 27.50 -15.57 -6.00
N VAL A 269 28.70 -15.07 -6.37
CA VAL A 269 29.97 -15.81 -6.18
C VAL A 269 30.92 -15.13 -5.17
N GLY A 270 30.66 -13.88 -4.76
CA GLY A 270 31.56 -13.15 -3.84
C GLY A 270 31.26 -13.32 -2.35
N VAL A 271 30.01 -13.63 -2.00
CA VAL A 271 29.51 -13.46 -0.62
C VAL A 271 30.10 -14.45 0.38
N ALA A 272 30.35 -15.71 -0.05
CA ALA A 272 30.92 -16.73 0.82
C ALA A 272 32.36 -16.40 1.27
N VAL A 273 33.12 -15.68 0.45
CA VAL A 273 34.50 -15.27 0.77
C VAL A 273 34.52 -14.05 1.69
N THR A 274 33.61 -13.10 1.50
CA THR A 274 33.54 -11.90 2.36
C THR A 274 33.01 -12.22 3.77
N LEU A 275 32.05 -13.14 3.89
CA LEU A 275 31.51 -13.57 5.20
C LEU A 275 32.54 -14.32 6.06
N ALA A 276 33.42 -15.09 5.41
CA ALA A 276 34.49 -15.83 6.09
C ALA A 276 35.66 -14.94 6.55
N VAL A 277 35.84 -13.77 5.93
CA VAL A 277 36.98 -12.88 6.20
C VAL A 277 36.62 -11.72 7.15
N TYR A 278 35.35 -11.29 7.21
CA TYR A 278 34.98 -10.04 7.89
C TYR A 278 33.94 -10.12 9.03
N GLY A 279 33.49 -11.31 9.47
CA GLY A 279 32.78 -11.53 10.75
C GLY A 279 31.78 -10.46 11.25
N THR A 280 30.47 -10.76 11.20
CA THR A 280 29.34 -10.01 11.81
C THR A 280 29.37 -8.48 11.60
N ASP A 281 28.64 -8.04 10.57
CA ASP A 281 28.61 -6.66 10.10
C ASP A 281 27.95 -5.68 11.09
N SER A 282 28.71 -4.65 11.47
CA SER A 282 28.38 -3.55 12.38
C SER A 282 27.25 -2.62 11.90
N ARG A 283 26.75 -2.79 10.66
CA ARG A 283 25.78 -1.90 10.01
C ARG A 283 24.35 -2.05 10.49
N ALA A 284 23.98 -3.22 11.03
CA ALA A 284 22.67 -3.42 11.66
C ALA A 284 22.45 -2.51 12.87
N VAL A 285 23.53 -2.04 13.51
CA VAL A 285 23.48 -1.15 14.67
C VAL A 285 23.20 0.31 14.27
N GLU A 286 23.57 0.73 13.06
CA GLU A 286 23.37 2.10 12.56
C GLU A 286 21.96 2.37 12.02
N ALA A 287 21.25 1.36 11.49
CA ALA A 287 19.86 1.51 11.04
C ALA A 287 18.87 1.75 12.21
N LYS A 288 19.25 1.36 13.44
CA LYS A 288 18.41 1.37 14.66
C LYS A 288 18.07 2.78 15.19
N PRO A 289 19.05 3.69 15.39
CA PRO A 289 18.73 5.06 15.79
C PRO A 289 17.99 5.82 14.69
N VAL A 290 18.26 5.51 13.42
CA VAL A 290 17.65 6.18 12.27
C VAL A 290 16.15 5.89 12.18
N ALA A 291 15.70 4.65 12.35
CA ALA A 291 14.26 4.34 12.31
C ALA A 291 13.49 5.03 13.45
N ARG A 292 14.06 5.07 14.65
CA ARG A 292 13.48 5.73 15.84
C ARG A 292 13.47 7.25 15.69
N GLU A 293 14.58 7.84 15.25
CA GLU A 293 14.69 9.25 14.91
C GLU A 293 13.66 9.60 13.83
N MET A 294 13.57 8.84 12.75
CA MET A 294 12.61 9.06 11.66
C MET A 294 11.16 8.99 12.14
N PHE A 295 10.80 8.00 12.97
CA PHE A 295 9.46 7.94 13.56
C PHE A 295 9.17 9.14 14.47
N SER A 296 10.12 9.52 15.32
CA SER A 296 9.98 10.68 16.20
C SER A 296 9.89 11.99 15.41
N VAL A 297 10.67 12.11 14.34
CA VAL A 297 10.66 13.23 13.40
C VAL A 297 9.31 13.27 12.69
N ARG A 298 8.74 12.13 12.28
CA ARG A 298 7.39 12.10 11.69
C ARG A 298 6.30 12.54 12.65
N ILE A 299 6.35 12.10 13.90
CA ILE A 299 5.43 12.59 14.94
C ILE A 299 5.59 14.10 15.11
N ARG A 300 6.84 14.62 15.09
CA ARG A 300 7.17 16.06 15.19
C ARG A 300 6.79 16.89 13.96
N GLU A 301 7.05 16.42 12.75
CA GLU A 301 6.70 17.06 11.48
C GLU A 301 5.19 17.14 11.32
N ASN A 302 4.47 16.06 11.69
CA ASN A 302 3.01 16.07 11.78
C ASN A 302 2.48 16.92 12.95
N THR A 303 3.31 17.39 13.87
CA THR A 303 2.90 18.40 14.86
C THR A 303 3.13 19.82 14.33
N ALA A 304 4.26 20.08 13.67
CA ALA A 304 4.65 21.43 13.21
C ALA A 304 3.88 21.95 11.97
N LEU A 305 3.44 21.06 11.07
CA LEU A 305 2.65 21.45 9.88
C LEU A 305 1.22 21.89 10.24
N TRP A 306 0.75 21.61 11.46
CA TRP A 306 -0.65 21.79 11.85
C TRP A 306 -0.92 22.99 12.75
N THR A 307 0.06 23.42 13.56
CA THR A 307 -0.03 24.71 14.27
C THR A 307 -0.01 25.92 13.34
N LYS A 308 0.28 25.73 12.05
CA LYS A 308 0.19 26.77 11.01
C LYS A 308 -1.16 26.77 10.25
N ASN A 309 -2.05 25.81 10.53
CA ASN A 309 -3.36 25.66 9.88
C ASN A 309 -4.56 25.84 10.85
N LEU A 310 -4.30 26.32 12.07
CA LEU A 310 -5.26 26.94 12.99
C LEU A 310 -5.06 28.46 12.95
#